data_AF-A0A7J6T3S6-F1
#
_entry.id   AF-A0A7J6T3S6-F1
#
_cell.length_a   1.000
_cell.length_b   1.000
_cell.length_c   1.000
_cell.angle_alpha   90.00
_cell.angle_beta   90.00
_cell.angle_gamma   90.00
#
_symmetry.space_group_name_H-M   'P 1'
#
loop_
_entity.id
_entity.type
_entity.pdbx_description
1 polymer ?
#
loop_
_entity_poly.entity_id
_entity_poly.type
_entity_poly.pdbx_seq_one_letter_code
_entity_poly.pdbx_strand_id
1 'polypeptide(L)'
;MAVTTGDDKKAAEAAIKRAEAKLNEEERNMKSDGLKNKFGDHLIAEARRDLNAAKKFLASDTSVNVKPSFARFLYLPKSTEDQSTESRIVEGWKAIGLEQIVDDVKEFASSTLPKALDHGKLKITEESRGICLEVGSGSGDWILSRAKRDWSQQWVASEFKFDRCASIRQKCLLEGPRNVHIVGGDARECLPMLLPSSCVSEVHINFPEPPVWHDACARE
;
A
#
# COMPACT_ATOMS: atom_id res chain seq x y z
N MET A 1 0.67 -11.23 -22.35
CA MET A 1 -0.73 -10.83 -22.53
C MET A 1 -1.46 -11.10 -21.23
N ALA A 2 -2.19 -10.16 -20.65
CA ALA A 2 -3.05 -10.43 -19.50
C ALA A 2 -4.49 -10.17 -19.93
N VAL A 3 -5.17 -11.25 -20.26
CA VAL A 3 -6.60 -11.27 -20.57
C VAL A 3 -7.27 -11.59 -19.24
N THR A 4 -7.93 -10.61 -18.61
CA THR A 4 -8.90 -10.90 -17.55
C THR A 4 -9.94 -11.82 -18.15
N THR A 5 -10.14 -13.02 -17.59
CA THR A 5 -11.11 -13.95 -18.14
C THR A 5 -12.52 -13.37 -17.98
N GLY A 6 -13.47 -13.80 -18.83
CA GLY A 6 -14.84 -13.29 -18.79
C GLY A 6 -15.55 -13.53 -17.45
N ASP A 7 -15.07 -14.50 -16.66
CA ASP A 7 -15.64 -14.84 -15.35
C ASP A 7 -15.17 -13.90 -14.24
N ASP A 8 -13.93 -13.39 -14.31
CA ASP A 8 -13.42 -12.37 -13.38
C ASP A 8 -14.18 -11.05 -13.51
N LYS A 9 -14.53 -10.67 -14.74
CA LYS A 9 -15.33 -9.47 -15.02
C LYS A 9 -16.73 -9.60 -14.42
N LYS A 10 -17.39 -10.76 -14.57
CA LYS A 10 -18.69 -11.03 -13.96
C LYS A 10 -18.66 -11.02 -12.44
N ALA A 11 -17.61 -11.57 -11.82
CA ALA A 11 -17.45 -11.54 -10.37
C ALA A 11 -17.27 -10.11 -9.84
N ALA A 12 -16.48 -9.29 -10.54
CA ALA A 12 -16.31 -7.88 -10.21
C ALA A 12 -17.61 -7.06 -10.40
N GLU A 13 -18.37 -7.30 -11.47
CA GLU A 13 -19.69 -6.69 -11.68
C GLU A 13 -20.65 -7.03 -10.54
N ALA A 14 -20.67 -8.29 -10.10
CA ALA A 14 -21.49 -8.72 -8.97
C ALA A 14 -21.08 -8.06 -7.64
N ALA A 15 -19.77 -7.89 -7.40
CA ALA A 15 -19.25 -7.21 -6.23
C ALA A 15 -19.61 -5.71 -6.20
N ILE A 16 -19.49 -5.01 -7.34
CA ILE A 16 -19.91 -3.62 -7.48
C ILE A 16 -21.41 -3.47 -7.21
N LYS A 17 -22.23 -4.39 -7.74
CA LYS A 17 -23.69 -4.36 -7.51
C LYS A 17 -24.05 -4.54 -6.04
N ARG A 18 -23.34 -5.41 -5.32
CA ARG A 18 -23.52 -5.59 -3.87
C ARG A 18 -23.08 -4.36 -3.07
N ALA A 19 -21.93 -3.78 -3.41
CA ALA A 19 -21.43 -2.57 -2.76
C ALA A 19 -22.39 -1.38 -2.97
N GLU A 20 -22.95 -1.24 -4.16
CA GLU A 20 -23.96 -0.22 -4.47
C GLU A 20 -25.25 -0.42 -3.67
N ALA A 21 -25.74 -1.66 -3.58
CA ALA A 21 -26.93 -1.97 -2.80
C ALA A 21 -26.73 -1.62 -1.31
N LYS A 22 -25.57 -1.99 -0.76
CA LYS A 22 -25.21 -1.69 0.63
C LYS A 22 -25.08 -0.20 0.89
N LEU A 23 -24.42 0.54 0.00
CA LEU A 23 -24.28 2.00 0.12
C LEU A 23 -25.63 2.72 0.04
N ASN A 24 -26.54 2.24 -0.81
CA ASN A 24 -27.91 2.78 -0.89
C ASN A 24 -28.75 2.47 0.35
N GLU A 25 -28.53 1.31 0.98
CA GLU A 25 -29.15 0.94 2.25
C GLU A 25 -28.63 1.81 3.40
N GLU A 26 -27.31 2.00 3.51
CA GLU A 26 -26.69 2.89 4.50
C GLU A 26 -27.14 4.35 4.33
N GLU A 27 -27.24 4.86 3.10
CA GLU A 27 -27.82 6.18 2.82
C GLU A 27 -29.27 6.31 3.28
N ARG A 28 -30.09 5.25 3.13
CA ARG A 28 -31.48 5.25 3.58
C ARG A 28 -31.55 5.22 5.10
N ASN A 29 -30.75 4.39 5.74
CA ASN A 29 -30.70 4.27 7.20
C ASN A 29 -30.23 5.59 7.84
N MET A 30 -29.19 6.24 7.27
CA MET A 30 -28.77 7.56 7.76
C MET A 30 -29.84 8.65 7.58
N LYS A 31 -30.64 8.56 6.52
CA LYS A 31 -31.77 9.48 6.30
C LYS A 31 -32.95 9.20 7.25
N SER A 32 -33.23 7.94 7.57
CA SER A 32 -34.31 7.56 8.50
C SER A 32 -33.96 7.88 9.95
N ASP A 33 -32.69 7.77 10.32
CA ASP A 33 -32.24 8.03 11.70
C ASP A 33 -32.10 9.53 12.01
N GLY A 34 -32.39 10.41 11.05
CA GLY A 34 -32.33 11.87 11.22
C GLY A 34 -30.91 12.42 11.46
N LEU A 35 -29.90 11.55 11.42
CA LEU A 35 -28.49 11.85 11.67
C LEU A 35 -27.83 12.47 10.43
N LYS A 36 -28.20 13.71 10.10
CA LYS A 36 -27.39 14.56 9.21
C LYS A 36 -26.20 15.14 9.97
N ASN A 37 -25.13 14.37 10.10
CA ASN A 37 -23.84 14.94 10.51
C ASN A 37 -22.95 15.10 9.26
N LYS A 38 -22.23 16.23 9.18
CA LYS A 38 -21.37 16.58 8.03
C LYS A 38 -20.30 15.51 7.73
N PHE A 39 -19.99 14.68 8.72
CA PHE A 39 -19.02 13.60 8.65
C PHE A 39 -19.56 12.38 7.89
N GLY A 40 -20.78 11.92 8.19
CA GLY A 40 -21.44 10.81 7.50
C GLY A 40 -21.75 11.15 6.04
N ASP A 41 -22.20 12.39 5.78
CA ASP A 41 -22.41 12.88 4.41
C ASP A 41 -21.10 12.87 3.59
N HIS A 42 -19.96 13.20 4.21
CA HIS A 42 -18.65 13.14 3.56
C HIS A 42 -18.23 11.69 3.25
N LEU A 43 -18.37 10.77 4.20
CA LEU A 43 -18.00 9.36 4.03
C LEU A 43 -18.84 8.70 2.93
N ILE A 44 -20.14 9.00 2.88
CA ILE A 44 -21.02 8.53 1.81
C ILE A 44 -20.59 9.12 0.47
N ALA A 45 -20.29 10.42 0.40
CA ALA A 45 -19.85 11.08 -0.84
C ALA A 45 -18.48 10.56 -1.34
N GLU A 46 -17.62 10.13 -0.43
CA GLU A 46 -16.34 9.51 -0.73
C GLU A 46 -16.52 8.07 -1.22
N ALA A 47 -17.27 7.23 -0.50
CA ALA A 47 -17.62 5.88 -0.92
C ALA A 47 -18.34 5.86 -2.29
N ARG A 48 -19.18 6.87 -2.57
CA ARG A 48 -19.84 7.04 -3.87
C ARG A 48 -18.85 7.39 -4.97
N ARG A 49 -17.86 8.24 -4.68
CA ARG A 49 -16.77 8.56 -5.64
C ARG A 49 -15.95 7.33 -5.97
N ASP A 50 -15.60 6.53 -4.97
CA ASP A 50 -14.83 5.29 -5.15
C ASP A 50 -15.62 4.24 -5.94
N LEU A 51 -16.90 4.07 -5.64
CA LEU A 51 -17.80 3.18 -6.39
C LEU A 51 -17.92 3.61 -7.86
N ASN A 52 -18.04 4.92 -8.12
CA ASN A 52 -18.10 5.46 -9.47
C ASN A 52 -16.78 5.31 -10.22
N ALA A 53 -15.64 5.46 -9.54
CA ALA A 53 -14.32 5.19 -10.10
C ALA A 53 -14.17 3.71 -10.47
N ALA A 54 -14.59 2.80 -9.59
CA ALA A 54 -14.59 1.36 -9.84
C ALA A 54 -15.49 0.97 -11.03
N LYS A 55 -16.69 1.56 -11.14
CA LYS A 55 -17.58 1.38 -12.29
C LYS A 55 -16.98 1.88 -13.59
N LYS A 56 -16.38 3.08 -13.56
CA LYS A 56 -15.71 3.67 -14.73
C LYS A 56 -14.50 2.84 -15.16
N PHE A 57 -13.77 2.29 -14.20
CA PHE A 57 -12.66 1.37 -14.41
C PHE A 57 -13.12 0.06 -15.05
N LEU A 58 -14.21 -0.55 -14.55
CA LEU A 58 -14.75 -1.81 -15.09
C LEU A 58 -15.42 -1.65 -16.47
N ALA A 59 -16.02 -0.48 -16.72
CA ALA A 59 -16.64 -0.12 -18.00
C ALA A 59 -15.61 0.30 -19.06
N SER A 60 -14.40 0.67 -18.64
CA SER A 60 -13.32 0.94 -19.57
C SER A 60 -12.83 -0.40 -20.15
N ASP A 61 -13.01 -0.60 -21.45
CA ASP A 61 -12.53 -1.79 -22.18
C ASP A 61 -11.00 -1.89 -22.25
N THR A 62 -10.32 -0.94 -21.61
CA THR A 62 -8.94 -1.09 -21.18
C THR A 62 -8.86 -2.29 -20.25
N SER A 63 -8.42 -3.42 -20.79
CA SER A 63 -7.76 -4.47 -20.00
C SER A 63 -6.80 -3.77 -19.06
N VAL A 64 -7.17 -3.66 -17.78
CA VAL A 64 -6.30 -3.03 -16.81
C VAL A 64 -5.20 -4.02 -16.60
N ASN A 65 -4.10 -3.75 -17.28
CA ASN A 65 -2.83 -4.38 -17.09
C ASN A 65 -2.44 -4.07 -15.65
N VAL A 66 -2.87 -4.90 -14.69
CA VAL A 66 -2.39 -4.89 -13.32
C VAL A 66 -0.93 -5.33 -13.39
N LYS A 67 -0.07 -4.42 -13.81
CA LYS A 67 1.39 -4.57 -13.87
C LYS A 67 2.02 -3.23 -13.49
N PRO A 68 2.95 -3.16 -12.52
CA PRO A 68 3.11 -3.94 -11.31
C PRO A 68 3.10 -2.99 -10.08
N SER A 69 2.02 -2.94 -9.30
CA SER A 69 2.04 -2.22 -8.01
C SER A 69 2.82 -2.98 -6.92
N PHE A 70 2.97 -4.30 -7.09
CA PHE A 70 3.75 -5.14 -6.18
C PHE A 70 5.25 -4.86 -6.24
N ALA A 71 5.78 -4.33 -7.35
CA ALA A 71 7.18 -3.91 -7.43
C ALA A 71 7.54 -2.87 -6.34
N ARG A 72 6.55 -2.09 -5.90
CA ARG A 72 6.71 -1.06 -4.87
C ARG A 72 6.24 -1.52 -3.49
N PHE A 73 5.81 -2.77 -3.35
CA PHE A 73 5.38 -3.35 -2.09
C PHE A 73 6.32 -4.50 -1.70
N LEU A 74 7.25 -4.21 -0.80
CA LEU A 74 8.21 -5.19 -0.30
C LEU A 74 7.90 -5.43 1.17
N TYR A 75 7.43 -6.63 1.49
CA TYR A 75 7.26 -7.06 2.88
C TYR A 75 8.36 -8.06 3.21
N LEU A 76 9.15 -7.78 4.24
CA LEU A 76 10.22 -8.65 4.68
C LEU A 76 9.85 -9.23 6.04
N PRO A 77 9.51 -10.53 6.12
CA PRO A 77 9.35 -11.19 7.41
C PRO A 77 10.66 -11.13 8.19
N LYS A 78 10.55 -11.28 9.51
CA LYS A 78 11.69 -11.27 10.43
C LYS A 78 12.72 -12.31 9.98
N SER A 79 13.99 -11.90 9.94
CA SER A 79 15.06 -12.74 9.39
C SER A 79 15.13 -14.10 10.08
N THR A 80 15.19 -15.16 9.27
CA THR A 80 15.89 -16.41 9.61
C THR A 80 17.25 -16.35 8.91
N GLU A 81 18.31 -16.95 9.46
CA GLU A 81 19.69 -16.74 9.00
C GLU A 81 19.93 -17.13 7.52
N ASP A 82 20.89 -16.44 6.86
CA ASP A 82 21.49 -16.74 5.54
C ASP A 82 20.54 -16.82 4.32
N GLN A 83 19.63 -15.85 4.18
CA GLN A 83 18.77 -15.73 2.98
C GLN A 83 19.05 -14.45 2.16
N SER A 84 19.03 -14.57 0.82
CA SER A 84 19.13 -13.41 -0.07
C SER A 84 17.92 -12.48 0.08
N THR A 85 18.09 -11.18 -0.17
CA THR A 85 17.00 -10.18 -0.14
C THR A 85 15.83 -10.57 -1.03
N GLU A 86 16.12 -11.08 -2.23
CA GLU A 86 15.11 -11.57 -3.17
C GLU A 86 14.31 -12.74 -2.58
N SER A 87 14.98 -13.70 -1.93
CA SER A 87 14.33 -14.83 -1.27
C SER A 87 13.39 -14.36 -0.16
N ARG A 88 13.84 -13.40 0.66
CA ARG A 88 13.01 -12.81 1.74
C ARG A 88 11.79 -12.07 1.21
N ILE A 89 11.92 -11.33 0.10
CA ILE A 89 10.79 -10.65 -0.53
C ILE A 89 9.77 -11.68 -1.06
N VAL A 90 10.27 -12.74 -1.72
CA VAL A 90 9.40 -13.82 -2.23
C VAL A 90 8.69 -14.54 -1.08
N GLU A 91 9.38 -14.81 0.02
CA GLU A 91 8.78 -15.38 1.23
C GLU A 91 7.71 -14.44 1.81
N GLY A 92 8.00 -13.14 1.91
CA GLY A 92 7.02 -12.15 2.33
C GLY A 92 5.78 -12.11 1.44
N TRP A 93 5.96 -12.16 0.12
CA TRP A 93 4.84 -12.26 -0.81
C TRP A 93 4.02 -13.55 -0.66
N LYS A 94 4.64 -14.67 -0.35
CA LYS A 94 3.91 -15.90 -0.01
C LYS A 94 3.14 -15.75 1.30
N ALA A 95 3.78 -15.20 2.33
CA ALA A 95 3.16 -15.01 3.64
C ALA A 95 1.91 -14.12 3.61
N ILE A 96 1.83 -13.21 2.65
CA ILE A 96 0.66 -12.32 2.44
C ILE A 96 -0.39 -12.92 1.49
N GLY A 97 -0.22 -14.19 1.08
CA GLY A 97 -1.16 -14.90 0.23
C GLY A 97 -1.12 -14.49 -1.25
N LEU A 98 0.01 -13.98 -1.76
CA LEU A 98 0.11 -13.56 -3.16
C LEU A 98 -0.19 -14.70 -4.14
N GLU A 99 0.07 -15.94 -3.74
CA GLU A 99 -0.26 -17.18 -4.47
C GLU A 99 -1.75 -17.38 -4.73
N GLN A 100 -2.64 -16.66 -4.04
CA GLN A 100 -4.08 -16.66 -4.34
C GLN A 100 -4.44 -15.76 -5.53
N ILE A 101 -3.48 -14.94 -6.00
CA ILE A 101 -3.67 -13.88 -7.00
C ILE A 101 -2.79 -14.12 -8.23
N VAL A 102 -1.63 -14.77 -8.07
CA VAL A 102 -0.72 -15.16 -9.16
C VAL A 102 -0.45 -16.65 -9.12
N ASP A 103 -0.58 -17.28 -10.29
CA ASP A 103 -0.42 -18.71 -10.49
C ASP A 103 0.99 -19.21 -10.12
N ASP A 104 2.03 -18.44 -10.47
CA ASP A 104 3.42 -18.74 -10.11
C ASP A 104 4.13 -17.51 -9.53
N VAL A 105 4.32 -17.51 -8.21
CA VAL A 105 5.02 -16.44 -7.48
C VAL A 105 6.50 -16.36 -7.86
N LYS A 106 7.16 -17.46 -8.23
CA LYS A 106 8.58 -17.45 -8.63
C LYS A 106 8.75 -16.81 -10.00
N GLU A 107 7.90 -17.16 -10.97
CA GLU A 107 7.89 -16.51 -12.28
C GLU A 107 7.50 -15.03 -12.16
N PHE A 108 6.52 -14.73 -11.31
CA PHE A 108 6.17 -13.34 -11.00
C PHE A 108 7.37 -12.56 -10.44
N ALA A 109 8.10 -13.17 -9.51
CA ALA A 109 9.28 -12.56 -8.89
C ALA A 109 10.42 -12.35 -9.89
N SER A 110 10.74 -13.35 -10.73
CA SER A 110 11.80 -13.23 -11.74
C SER A 110 11.52 -12.09 -12.74
N SER A 111 10.25 -11.80 -13.02
CA SER A 111 9.86 -10.70 -13.91
C SER A 111 9.68 -9.34 -13.22
N THR A 112 9.49 -9.31 -11.90
CA THR A 112 9.13 -8.10 -11.14
C THR A 112 10.30 -7.55 -10.32
N LEU A 113 11.08 -8.41 -9.66
CA LEU A 113 12.22 -8.00 -8.84
C LEU A 113 13.26 -7.19 -9.62
N PRO A 114 13.64 -7.53 -10.87
CA PRO A 114 14.59 -6.71 -11.63
C PRO A 114 14.07 -5.29 -11.99
N LYS A 115 12.76 -5.06 -11.87
CA LYS A 115 12.14 -3.74 -12.07
C LYS A 115 12.06 -2.95 -10.77
N ALA A 116 11.92 -3.66 -9.66
CA ALA A 116 11.80 -3.12 -8.31
C ALA A 116 13.17 -2.88 -7.67
N LEU A 117 14.18 -3.63 -8.07
CA LEU A 117 15.49 -3.66 -7.44
C LEU A 117 16.62 -3.35 -8.44
N ASP A 118 17.67 -2.72 -7.92
CA ASP A 118 18.96 -2.52 -8.55
C ASP A 118 20.05 -2.97 -7.56
N HIS A 119 20.86 -3.96 -7.94
CA HIS A 119 21.85 -4.60 -7.06
C HIS A 119 21.29 -5.03 -5.67
N GLY A 120 20.05 -5.54 -5.64
CA GLY A 120 19.37 -5.96 -4.41
C GLY A 120 18.83 -4.81 -3.54
N LYS A 121 19.02 -3.55 -3.95
CA LYS A 121 18.43 -2.35 -3.34
C LYS A 121 17.20 -1.92 -4.13
N LEU A 122 16.30 -1.15 -3.53
CA LEU A 122 15.19 -0.52 -4.23
C LEU A 122 15.71 0.30 -5.41
N LYS A 123 15.17 0.01 -6.60
CA LYS A 123 15.43 0.77 -7.81
C LYS A 123 14.67 2.08 -7.72
N ILE A 124 15.39 3.13 -7.39
CA ILE A 124 14.86 4.48 -7.28
C ILE A 124 15.38 5.23 -8.51
N THR A 125 14.49 5.53 -9.46
CA THR A 125 14.89 6.04 -10.79
C THR A 125 15.69 7.34 -10.65
N GLU A 126 16.93 7.30 -11.14
CA GLU A 126 18.06 8.20 -10.83
C GLU A 126 17.96 9.68 -11.23
N GLU A 127 16.82 10.19 -11.69
CA GLU A 127 16.77 11.60 -12.10
C GLU A 127 16.31 12.51 -10.94
N SER A 128 17.26 12.87 -10.06
CA SER A 128 17.23 14.04 -9.15
C SER A 128 16.22 14.07 -7.99
N ARG A 129 15.44 13.01 -7.77
CA ARG A 129 14.41 12.98 -6.73
C ARG A 129 15.00 12.50 -5.41
N GLY A 130 15.06 13.37 -4.41
CA GLY A 130 15.35 12.97 -3.03
C GLY A 130 14.31 11.95 -2.54
N ILE A 131 14.73 11.11 -1.59
CA ILE A 131 13.82 10.17 -0.93
C ILE A 131 13.35 10.78 0.38
N CYS A 132 12.04 10.92 0.50
CA CYS A 132 11.38 11.23 1.76
C CYS A 132 10.89 9.92 2.39
N LEU A 133 11.48 9.55 3.52
CA LEU A 133 11.14 8.35 4.27
C LEU A 133 10.19 8.72 5.41
N GLU A 134 9.12 7.97 5.60
CA GLU A 134 8.34 7.94 6.84
C GLU A 134 8.58 6.62 7.56
N VAL A 135 8.92 6.69 8.85
CA VAL A 135 9.07 5.51 9.72
C VAL A 135 7.86 5.40 10.62
N GLY A 136 7.21 4.24 10.61
CA GLY A 136 5.96 4.01 11.33
C GLY A 136 4.77 4.65 10.62
N SER A 137 4.62 4.40 9.31
CA SER A 137 3.62 5.08 8.46
C SER A 137 2.16 4.88 8.84
N GLY A 138 1.83 3.94 9.72
CA GLY A 138 0.45 3.70 10.12
C GLY A 138 -0.40 3.28 8.92
N SER A 139 -1.58 3.87 8.79
CA SER A 139 -2.48 3.72 7.63
C SER A 139 -2.06 4.51 6.38
N GLY A 140 -0.91 5.20 6.44
CA GLY A 140 -0.32 5.97 5.33
C GLY A 140 -0.98 7.30 5.00
N ASP A 141 -1.94 7.78 5.79
CA ASP A 141 -2.68 9.01 5.47
C ASP A 141 -1.77 10.21 5.28
N TRP A 142 -0.74 10.33 6.13
CA TRP A 142 0.22 11.42 6.06
C TRP A 142 1.08 11.32 4.79
N ILE A 143 1.78 10.20 4.58
CA ILE A 143 2.70 10.06 3.44
C ILE A 143 1.98 10.09 2.10
N LEU A 144 0.78 9.53 2.00
CA LEU A 144 -0.01 9.57 0.77
C LEU A 144 -0.49 11.00 0.47
N SER A 145 -0.89 11.75 1.49
CA SER A 145 -1.24 13.18 1.34
C SER A 145 -0.05 13.99 0.83
N ARG A 146 1.17 13.69 1.30
CA ARG A 146 2.40 14.34 0.82
C ARG A 146 2.76 13.92 -0.60
N ALA A 147 2.75 12.63 -0.89
CA ALA A 147 3.09 12.08 -2.19
C ALA A 147 2.20 12.60 -3.33
N LYS A 148 0.91 12.83 -3.05
CA LYS A 148 -0.02 13.45 -4.00
C LYS A 148 0.29 14.92 -4.31
N ARG A 149 0.87 15.65 -3.36
CA ARG A 149 1.22 17.07 -3.49
C ARG A 149 2.59 17.28 -4.10
N ASP A 150 3.51 16.35 -3.86
CA ASP A 150 4.88 16.42 -4.31
C ASP A 150 5.29 15.16 -5.07
N TRP A 151 5.17 15.26 -6.39
CA TRP A 151 5.61 14.24 -7.34
C TRP A 151 7.09 14.36 -7.69
N SER A 152 7.76 15.43 -7.25
CA SER A 152 9.20 15.62 -7.48
C SER A 152 10.05 14.72 -6.58
N GLN A 153 9.47 14.18 -5.51
CA GLN A 153 10.14 13.25 -4.60
C GLN A 153 9.63 11.82 -4.74
N GLN A 154 10.46 10.88 -4.32
CA GLN A 154 10.06 9.49 -4.07
C GLN A 154 9.78 9.34 -2.58
N TRP A 155 8.68 8.68 -2.26
CA TRP A 155 8.20 8.51 -0.90
C TRP A 155 8.34 7.05 -0.48
N VAL A 156 8.93 6.81 0.69
CA VAL A 156 9.06 5.46 1.25
C VAL A 156 8.27 5.40 2.54
N ALA A 157 7.23 4.57 2.56
CA ALA A 157 6.47 4.25 3.76
C ALA A 157 7.08 3.01 4.42
N SER A 158 7.65 3.15 5.61
CA SER A 158 8.12 2.04 6.42
C SER A 158 7.12 1.73 7.52
N GLU A 159 6.57 0.51 7.53
CA GLU A 159 5.57 0.11 8.52
C GLU A 159 5.78 -1.35 8.94
N PHE A 160 5.70 -1.59 10.24
CA PHE A 160 5.93 -2.93 10.79
C PHE A 160 4.73 -3.85 10.58
N LYS A 161 3.51 -3.34 10.77
CA LYS A 161 2.30 -4.14 10.73
C LYS A 161 1.81 -4.35 9.30
N PHE A 162 1.59 -5.62 8.94
CA PHE A 162 1.20 -6.00 7.60
C PHE A 162 -0.18 -5.44 7.17
N ASP A 163 -1.18 -5.50 8.05
CA ASP A 163 -2.53 -4.97 7.77
C ASP A 163 -2.50 -3.48 7.39
N ARG A 164 -1.64 -2.72 8.07
CA ARG A 164 -1.38 -1.31 7.78
C ARG A 164 -0.67 -1.13 6.45
N CYS A 165 0.41 -1.88 6.21
CA CYS A 165 1.08 -1.97 4.90
C CYS A 165 0.10 -2.24 3.74
N ALA A 166 -0.84 -3.17 3.92
CA ALA A 166 -1.89 -3.49 2.96
C ALA A 166 -2.86 -2.33 2.76
N SER A 167 -3.22 -1.61 3.82
CA SER A 167 -4.03 -0.38 3.76
C SER A 167 -3.36 0.70 2.90
N ILE A 168 -2.07 0.97 3.13
CA ILE A 168 -1.30 1.94 2.33
C ILE A 168 -1.33 1.53 0.85
N ARG A 169 -1.11 0.24 0.56
CA ARG A 169 -1.15 -0.29 -0.81
C ARG A 169 -2.51 -0.13 -1.47
N GLN A 170 -3.59 -0.45 -0.75
CA GLN A 170 -4.95 -0.26 -1.23
C GLN A 170 -5.21 1.21 -1.59
N LYS A 171 -4.81 2.14 -0.73
CA LYS A 171 -4.94 3.57 -1.00
C LYS A 171 -4.08 4.02 -2.17
N CYS A 172 -2.85 3.52 -2.33
CA CYS A 172 -2.02 3.79 -3.51
C CYS A 172 -2.73 3.36 -4.81
N LEU A 173 -3.40 2.20 -4.79
CA LEU A 173 -4.12 1.65 -5.92
C LEU A 173 -5.39 2.45 -6.26
N LEU A 174 -6.15 2.86 -5.25
CA LEU A 174 -7.43 3.57 -5.42
C LEU A 174 -7.22 5.07 -5.68
N GLU A 175 -6.28 5.69 -4.98
CA GLU A 175 -6.08 7.15 -4.98
C GLU A 175 -4.98 7.61 -5.94
N GLY A 176 -4.20 6.67 -6.47
CA GLY A 176 -3.28 6.88 -7.59
C GLY A 176 -1.87 7.44 -7.34
N PRO A 177 -1.35 7.75 -6.13
CA PRO A 177 0.05 8.15 -6.02
C PRO A 177 0.97 6.99 -6.45
N ARG A 178 1.81 7.24 -7.47
CA ARG A 178 2.71 6.24 -8.07
C ARG A 178 4.16 6.38 -7.63
N ASN A 179 4.44 7.43 -6.86
CA ASN A 179 5.75 7.78 -6.29
C ASN A 179 5.89 7.32 -4.84
N VAL A 180 5.12 6.31 -4.42
CA VAL A 180 5.18 5.73 -3.07
C VAL A 180 5.65 4.28 -3.15
N HIS A 181 6.64 3.96 -2.33
CA HIS A 181 7.16 2.63 -2.07
C HIS A 181 6.81 2.25 -0.64
N ILE A 182 6.47 0.99 -0.42
CA ILE A 182 6.05 0.45 0.87
C ILE A 182 7.06 -0.62 1.26
N VAL A 183 7.69 -0.41 2.41
CA VAL A 183 8.65 -1.32 3.04
C VAL A 183 8.03 -1.83 4.33
N GLY A 184 7.53 -3.05 4.27
CA GLY A 184 6.92 -3.74 5.39
C GLY A 184 7.91 -4.58 6.18
N GLY A 185 7.86 -4.52 7.50
CA GLY A 185 8.71 -5.28 8.41
C GLY A 185 9.48 -4.41 9.40
N ASP A 186 10.46 -4.97 10.09
CA ASP A 186 11.28 -4.21 11.04
C ASP A 186 12.14 -3.19 10.28
N ALA A 187 11.87 -1.90 10.49
CA ALA A 187 12.58 -0.81 9.82
C ALA A 187 14.10 -0.88 10.02
N ARG A 188 14.57 -1.39 11.17
CA ARG A 188 16.01 -1.52 11.49
C ARG A 188 16.71 -2.56 10.61
N GLU A 189 15.97 -3.58 10.16
CA GLU A 189 16.49 -4.59 9.23
C GLU A 189 16.22 -4.20 7.78
N CYS A 190 14.99 -3.80 7.48
CA CYS A 190 14.50 -3.65 6.12
C CYS A 190 15.10 -2.43 5.42
N LEU A 191 15.24 -1.30 6.13
CA LEU A 191 15.73 -0.07 5.51
C LEU A 191 17.22 -0.16 5.11
N PRO A 192 18.15 -0.62 5.99
CA PRO A 192 19.53 -0.81 5.57
C PRO A 192 19.68 -1.87 4.48
N MET A 193 18.80 -2.88 4.47
CA MET A 193 18.80 -3.90 3.43
C MET A 193 18.35 -3.35 2.07
N LEU A 194 17.27 -2.57 2.02
CA LEU A 194 16.62 -2.18 0.77
C LEU A 194 17.02 -0.81 0.26
N LEU A 195 17.37 0.15 1.12
CA LEU A 195 17.74 1.49 0.66
C LEU A 195 19.23 1.56 0.30
N PRO A 196 19.60 2.21 -0.81
CA PRO A 196 20.98 2.59 -1.07
C PRO A 196 21.52 3.52 0.02
N SER A 197 22.84 3.54 0.21
CA SER A 197 23.47 4.50 1.13
C SER A 197 23.26 5.94 0.65
N SER A 198 23.08 6.88 1.59
CA SER A 198 22.98 8.33 1.32
C SER A 198 21.88 8.76 0.35
N CYS A 199 20.83 7.94 0.17
CA CYS A 199 19.74 8.25 -0.77
C CYS A 199 18.59 9.06 -0.13
N VAL A 200 18.45 9.00 1.20
CA VAL A 200 17.36 9.63 1.94
C VAL A 200 17.68 11.10 2.22
N SER A 201 16.84 12.01 1.72
CA SER A 201 16.95 13.45 1.95
C SER A 201 16.20 13.91 3.19
N GLU A 202 15.10 13.23 3.54
CA GLU A 202 14.27 13.56 4.67
C GLU A 202 13.75 12.31 5.38
N VAL A 203 13.70 12.37 6.71
CA VAL A 203 13.09 11.34 7.54
C VAL A 203 11.98 11.97 8.37
N HIS A 204 10.79 11.39 8.30
CA HIS A 204 9.60 11.79 9.01
C HIS A 204 9.21 10.71 10.01
N ILE A 205 9.01 11.12 11.27
CA ILE A 205 8.57 10.23 12.35
C ILE A 205 7.35 10.90 12.98
N ASN A 206 6.17 10.43 12.63
CA ASN A 206 4.90 11.01 13.06
C ASN A 206 4.29 10.14 14.16
N PHE A 207 4.05 10.73 15.34
CA PHE A 207 3.42 10.06 16.48
C PHE A 207 4.05 8.69 16.81
N PRO A 208 5.37 8.63 17.05
CA PRO A 208 5.98 7.38 17.47
C PRO A 208 5.37 6.93 18.80
N GLU A 209 5.36 5.62 19.05
CA GLU A 209 5.03 5.10 20.37
C GLU A 209 5.86 5.86 21.41
N PRO A 210 5.22 6.41 22.46
CA PRO A 210 5.94 7.16 23.48
C PRO A 210 7.01 6.25 24.10
N PRO A 211 8.17 6.82 24.51
CA PRO A 211 9.14 6.03 25.24
C PRO A 211 8.47 5.43 26.48
N VAL A 212 8.64 4.12 26.66
CA VAL A 212 8.25 3.45 27.90
C VAL A 212 9.07 4.06 29.03
N TRP A 213 8.43 4.88 29.86
CA TRP A 213 9.02 5.39 31.09
C TRP A 213 9.15 4.25 32.09
N HIS A 214 10.16 3.41 31.92
CA HIS A 214 10.70 2.66 33.05
C HIS A 214 11.41 3.72 33.92
N ASP A 215 10.70 4.28 34.91
CA ASP A 215 11.22 4.99 36.12
C ASP A 215 10.29 6.11 36.64
N ALA A 216 9.08 6.30 36.11
CA ALA A 216 8.15 7.30 36.67
C ALA A 216 7.55 6.94 38.05
N CYS A 217 7.81 5.75 38.59
CA CYS A 217 7.34 5.31 39.92
C CYS A 217 8.46 5.09 40.95
N ALA A 218 9.67 5.63 40.73
CA ALA A 218 10.78 5.50 41.68
C ALA A 218 11.04 6.79 42.49
N ARG A 219 9.99 7.46 42.99
CA ARG A 219 9.98 8.47 44.09
C ARG A 219 8.53 8.52 44.59
N GLU A 220 8.15 8.38 45.86
CA GLU A 220 8.80 8.53 47.18
C GLU A 220 8.38 7.40 48.13
#